data_AF-A0A7X8WWE3-F1
#
_entry.id   AF-A0A7X8WWE3-F1
#
_cell.length_a   1.000
_cell.length_b   1.000
_cell.length_c   1.000
_cell.angle_alpha   90.00
_cell.angle_beta   90.00
_cell.angle_gamma   90.00
#
_symmetry.space_group_name_H-M   'P 1'
#
loop_
_entity.id
_entity.type
_entity.pdbx_description
1 polymer ?
#
loop_
_entity_poly.entity_id
_entity_poly.type
_entity_poly.pdbx_seq_one_letter_code
_entity_poly.pdbx_strand_id
1 'polypeptide(L)'
;MNLLPTTPQTSNLRKYLVMVLLLILVVSMLNYYFNYKSNLKEQLTSLKLSEQPVKNSSTLWSDLLGEIPLNQEKINISTITKKANGLLVAGEALNFLAVAELAIMINNSKLIDAVRIDNIEKIEDDIVHFKISILLQ
;
A
#
# COMPACT_ATOMS: atom_id res chain seq x y z
N MET A 1 29.29 -12.21 -65.85
CA MET A 1 28.12 -12.02 -64.97
C MET A 1 28.67 -11.64 -63.61
N ASN A 2 28.70 -10.34 -63.27
CA ASN A 2 29.27 -9.86 -62.00
C ASN A 2 28.20 -9.96 -60.91
N LEU A 3 28.40 -10.87 -59.96
CA LEU A 3 27.61 -10.92 -58.72
C LEU A 3 28.26 -9.97 -57.71
N LEU A 4 27.60 -8.85 -57.42
CA LEU A 4 27.98 -8.01 -56.28
C LEU A 4 27.71 -8.80 -54.97
N PRO A 5 28.63 -8.78 -54.00
CA PRO A 5 28.36 -9.35 -52.68
C PRO A 5 27.44 -8.39 -51.91
N THR A 6 26.24 -8.85 -51.55
CA THR A 6 25.38 -8.16 -50.57
C THR A 6 25.99 -8.33 -49.18
N THR A 7 26.59 -7.28 -48.65
CA THR A 7 27.07 -7.22 -47.26
C THR A 7 25.89 -7.16 -46.29
N PRO A 8 25.90 -7.91 -45.17
CA PRO A 8 24.82 -7.92 -44.18
C PRO A 8 24.95 -6.71 -43.23
N GLN A 9 24.80 -5.49 -43.73
CA GLN A 9 24.92 -4.26 -42.91
C GLN A 9 23.64 -3.86 -42.17
N THR A 10 22.50 -4.53 -42.40
CA THR A 10 21.20 -4.17 -41.80
C THR A 10 20.92 -4.80 -40.43
N SER A 11 21.74 -5.77 -39.99
CA SER A 11 21.54 -6.52 -38.73
C SER A 11 21.92 -5.72 -37.49
N ASN A 12 23.05 -5.01 -37.53
CA ASN A 12 23.59 -4.34 -36.34
C ASN A 12 22.87 -3.01 -36.05
N LEU A 13 22.50 -2.24 -37.08
CA LEU A 13 21.77 -0.98 -36.90
C LEU A 13 20.41 -1.18 -36.20
N ARG A 14 19.68 -2.23 -36.56
CA ARG A 14 18.40 -2.58 -35.93
C ARG A 14 18.58 -2.97 -34.46
N LYS A 15 19.66 -3.69 -34.11
CA LYS A 15 19.98 -4.05 -32.72
C LYS A 15 20.29 -2.82 -31.87
N TYR A 16 21.07 -1.88 -32.39
CA TYR A 16 21.36 -0.62 -31.69
C TYR A 16 20.09 0.23 -31.51
N LEU A 17 19.22 0.32 -32.52
CA LEU A 17 17.92 1.00 -32.40
C LEU A 17 17.04 0.40 -31.30
N VAL A 18 16.92 -0.93 -31.23
CA VAL A 18 16.15 -1.60 -30.18
C VAL A 18 16.77 -1.37 -28.79
N MET A 19 18.10 -1.45 -28.69
CA MET A 19 18.80 -1.21 -27.43
C MET A 19 18.60 0.21 -26.91
N VAL A 20 18.65 1.22 -27.79
CA VAL A 20 18.40 2.62 -27.43
C VAL A 20 16.96 2.83 -26.98
N LEU A 21 15.98 2.24 -27.69
CA LEU A 21 14.57 2.32 -27.31
C LEU A 21 14.30 1.72 -25.93
N LEU A 22 14.91 0.56 -25.62
CA LEU A 22 14.79 -0.06 -24.30
C LEU A 22 15.39 0.82 -23.20
N LEU A 23 16.52 1.47 -23.48
CA LEU A 23 17.21 2.33 -22.52
C LEU A 23 16.37 3.58 -22.19
N ILE A 24 15.75 4.20 -23.21
CA ILE A 24 14.80 5.31 -23.03
C ILE A 24 13.62 4.86 -22.16
N LEU A 25 13.06 3.68 -22.43
CA LEU A 25 11.90 3.16 -21.70
C LEU A 25 12.22 2.94 -20.21
N VAL A 26 13.39 2.39 -19.90
CA VAL A 26 13.86 2.19 -18.52
C VAL A 26 14.03 3.52 -17.79
N VAL A 27 14.65 4.52 -18.45
CA VAL A 27 14.85 5.85 -17.86
C VAL A 27 13.51 6.55 -17.61
N SER A 28 12.54 6.43 -18.53
CA SER A 28 11.19 6.97 -18.34
C SER A 28 10.45 6.32 -17.17
N MET A 29 10.55 4.99 -17.03
CA MET A 29 9.93 4.26 -15.91
C MET A 29 10.56 4.64 -14.56
N LEU A 30 11.89 4.79 -14.51
CA LEU A 30 12.59 5.26 -13.31
C LEU A 30 12.17 6.68 -12.93
N ASN A 31 12.08 7.59 -13.91
CA ASN A 31 11.68 8.97 -13.65
C ASN A 31 10.23 9.05 -13.16
N TYR A 32 9.32 8.26 -13.74
CA TYR A 32 7.95 8.13 -13.23
C TYR A 32 7.92 7.62 -11.79
N TYR A 33 8.70 6.56 -11.48
CA TYR A 33 8.77 5.98 -10.14
C TYR A 33 9.31 6.98 -9.10
N PHE A 34 10.38 7.70 -9.41
CA PHE A 34 10.96 8.70 -8.49
C PHE A 34 10.04 9.91 -8.29
N ASN A 35 9.39 10.39 -9.36
CA ASN A 35 8.49 11.54 -9.26
C ASN A 35 7.20 11.19 -8.50
N TYR A 36 6.66 9.99 -8.70
CA TYR A 36 5.51 9.47 -7.95
C TYR A 36 5.83 9.33 -6.45
N LYS A 37 7.01 8.79 -6.11
CA LYS A 37 7.47 8.65 -4.71
C LYS A 37 7.71 10.01 -4.03
N SER A 38 8.17 11.02 -4.79
CA SER A 38 8.38 12.38 -4.28
C SER A 38 7.05 13.06 -3.92
N ASN A 39 6.04 12.95 -4.79
CA ASN A 39 4.73 13.58 -4.58
C ASN A 39 3.96 12.95 -3.39
N LEU A 40 4.14 11.66 -3.14
CA LEU A 40 3.58 11.00 -1.95
C LEU A 40 4.21 11.49 -0.64
N LYS A 41 5.50 11.85 -0.64
CA LYS A 41 6.22 12.36 0.54
C LYS A 41 5.75 13.76 0.95
N GLU A 42 5.40 14.60 -0.02
CA GLU A 42 4.87 15.95 0.22
C GLU A 42 3.42 15.94 0.71
N GLN A 43 2.62 14.95 0.30
CA GLN A 43 1.24 14.81 0.82
C GLN A 43 1.22 14.24 2.25
N LEU A 44 2.10 13.31 2.58
CA LEU A 44 2.15 12.65 3.89
C LEU A 44 2.56 13.59 5.04
N THR A 45 3.30 14.67 4.76
CA THR A 45 3.71 15.66 5.77
C THR A 45 2.58 16.60 6.19
N SER A 46 1.50 16.69 5.41
CA SER A 46 0.33 17.52 5.73
C SER A 46 -0.70 16.84 6.64
N LEU A 47 -0.58 15.52 6.87
CA LEU A 47 -1.58 14.73 7.61
C LEU A 47 -1.17 14.35 9.04
N LYS A 48 -0.27 15.13 9.66
CA LYS A 48 0.10 14.96 11.07
C LYS A 48 -0.95 15.65 11.96
N LEU A 49 -2.17 15.10 11.99
CA LEU A 49 -3.20 15.52 12.93
C LEU A 49 -2.93 14.85 14.29
N SER A 50 -2.68 15.69 15.29
CA SER A 50 -2.54 15.36 16.71
C SER A 50 -3.64 14.39 17.17
N GLU A 51 -3.29 13.15 17.54
CA GLU A 51 -4.21 12.22 18.18
C GLU A 51 -3.53 11.55 19.37
N GLN A 52 -4.14 11.69 20.55
CA GLN A 52 -3.70 11.06 21.79
C GLN A 52 -4.00 9.56 21.74
N PRO A 53 -3.04 8.69 22.11
CA PRO A 53 -3.28 7.26 22.20
C PRO A 53 -4.18 6.93 23.40
N VAL A 54 -5.26 6.20 23.17
CA VAL A 54 -6.13 5.67 24.23
C VAL A 54 -5.59 4.30 24.66
N LYS A 55 -5.24 4.14 25.94
CA LYS A 55 -4.89 2.85 26.54
C LYS A 55 -6.14 1.95 26.55
N ASN A 56 -5.97 0.67 26.16
CA ASN A 56 -6.96 -0.41 26.05
C ASN A 56 -7.70 -0.53 24.70
N SER A 57 -6.95 -0.77 23.62
CA SER A 57 -7.49 -1.01 22.27
C SER A 57 -8.23 -2.33 22.10
N SER A 58 -7.90 -3.39 22.86
CA SER A 58 -8.57 -4.70 22.68
C SER A 58 -10.02 -4.71 23.17
N THR A 59 -10.31 -4.05 24.29
CA THR A 59 -11.69 -3.93 24.81
C THR A 59 -12.54 -3.05 23.89
N LEU A 60 -11.98 -1.96 23.37
CA LEU A 60 -12.68 -1.13 22.39
C LEU A 60 -12.93 -1.87 21.07
N TRP A 61 -12.01 -2.73 20.64
CA TRP A 61 -12.22 -3.57 19.46
C TRP A 61 -13.40 -4.53 19.66
N SER A 62 -13.42 -5.27 20.77
CA SER A 62 -14.54 -6.18 21.08
C SER A 62 -15.86 -5.43 21.25
N ASP A 63 -15.84 -4.24 21.86
CA ASP A 63 -17.04 -3.46 22.12
C ASP A 63 -17.63 -2.86 20.83
N LEU A 64 -16.80 -2.55 19.84
CA LEU A 64 -17.20 -1.85 18.62
C LEU A 64 -17.40 -2.78 17.42
N LEU A 65 -16.63 -3.85 17.34
CA LEU A 65 -16.61 -4.78 16.20
C LEU A 65 -17.02 -6.21 16.59
N GLY A 66 -17.34 -6.44 17.87
CA GLY A 66 -17.93 -7.69 18.34
C GLY A 66 -17.02 -8.90 18.12
N GLU A 67 -17.58 -9.90 17.42
CA GLU A 67 -17.01 -11.24 17.21
C GLU A 67 -15.85 -11.29 16.21
N ILE A 68 -15.40 -10.17 15.63
CA ILE A 68 -14.28 -10.19 14.66
C ILE A 68 -13.00 -10.62 15.40
N PRO A 69 -12.49 -11.84 15.15
CA PRO A 69 -11.37 -12.36 15.92
C PRO A 69 -10.10 -11.63 15.51
N LEU A 70 -9.46 -10.96 16.47
CA LEU A 70 -8.18 -10.29 16.23
C LEU A 70 -7.05 -11.31 16.42
N ASN A 71 -6.30 -11.60 15.36
CA ASN A 71 -5.08 -12.39 15.48
C ASN A 71 -3.95 -11.52 16.08
N GLN A 72 -3.81 -11.57 17.41
CA GLN A 72 -2.84 -10.77 18.17
C GLN A 72 -1.38 -11.15 17.89
N GLU A 73 -1.10 -12.31 17.29
CA GLU A 73 0.26 -12.69 16.87
C GLU A 73 0.68 -11.96 15.59
N LYS A 74 -0.29 -11.53 14.77
CA LYS A 74 -0.06 -10.89 13.47
C LYS A 74 -0.37 -9.39 13.47
N ILE A 75 -1.21 -8.92 14.39
CA ILE A 75 -1.78 -7.57 14.37
C ILE A 75 -1.80 -6.99 15.77
N ASN A 76 -1.21 -5.80 15.90
CA ASN A 76 -1.26 -5.00 17.11
C ASN A 76 -1.99 -3.69 16.83
N ILE A 77 -3.09 -3.43 17.54
CA ILE A 77 -3.87 -2.21 17.37
C ILE A 77 -3.40 -1.17 18.37
N SER A 78 -2.83 -0.07 17.88
CA SER A 78 -2.37 1.03 18.72
C SER A 78 -3.50 1.98 19.11
N THR A 79 -4.41 2.26 18.17
CA THR A 79 -5.44 3.29 18.35
C THR A 79 -6.73 2.93 17.64
N ILE A 80 -7.85 3.24 18.30
CA ILE A 80 -9.20 3.19 17.73
C ILE A 80 -9.88 4.51 18.07
N THR A 81 -10.25 5.26 17.04
CA THR A 81 -10.91 6.56 17.15
C THR A 81 -12.30 6.46 16.55
N LYS A 82 -13.34 6.68 17.36
CA LYS A 82 -14.72 6.76 16.88
C LYS A 82 -14.95 8.07 16.14
N LYS A 83 -15.53 7.99 14.94
CA LYS A 83 -15.97 9.13 14.12
C LYS A 83 -17.50 9.13 13.98
N ALA A 84 -18.04 10.21 13.41
CA ALA A 84 -19.48 10.37 13.26
C ALA A 84 -20.16 9.19 12.53
N ASN A 85 -19.51 8.65 11.50
CA ASN A 85 -20.06 7.61 10.63
C ASN A 85 -19.27 6.29 10.68
N GLY A 86 -18.44 6.08 11.71
CA GLY A 86 -17.58 4.90 11.71
C GLY A 86 -16.42 4.94 12.69
N LEU A 87 -15.39 4.13 12.39
CA LEU A 87 -14.19 3.96 13.20
C LEU A 87 -12.95 4.24 12.36
N LEU A 88 -11.93 4.79 13.00
CA LEU A 88 -10.59 4.91 12.47
C LEU A 88 -9.66 4.08 13.33
N VAL A 89 -9.04 3.07 12.73
CA VAL A 89 -8.18 2.10 13.41
C VAL A 89 -6.77 2.30 12.88
N ALA A 90 -5.80 2.42 13.78
CA ALA A 90 -4.39 2.40 13.43
C ALA A 90 -3.63 1.39 14.30
N GLY A 91 -2.58 0.84 13.72
CA GLY A 91 -1.79 -0.20 14.36
C GLY A 91 -0.64 -0.67 13.51
N GLU A 92 -0.05 -1.77 13.95
CA GLU A 92 1.07 -2.46 13.33
C GLU A 92 0.65 -3.87 12.96
N ALA A 93 1.16 -4.38 11.85
CA ALA A 93 0.96 -5.76 11.44
C ALA A 93 2.27 -6.38 10.98
N LEU A 94 2.35 -7.71 11.07
CA LEU A 94 3.55 -8.47 10.73
C LEU A 94 3.88 -8.43 9.24
N ASN A 95 2.92 -8.07 8.37
CA ASN A 95 3.14 -7.82 6.95
C ASN A 95 1.87 -7.22 6.29
N PHE A 96 1.99 -6.84 5.02
CA PHE A 96 0.87 -6.36 4.20
C PHE A 96 -0.28 -7.37 4.09
N LEU A 97 0.02 -8.67 4.08
CA LEU A 97 -0.99 -9.72 3.98
C LEU A 97 -1.89 -9.75 5.22
N ALA A 98 -1.31 -9.61 6.42
CA ALA A 98 -2.07 -9.54 7.67
C ALA A 98 -3.03 -8.35 7.71
N VAL A 99 -2.66 -7.20 7.13
CA VAL A 99 -3.55 -6.04 7.02
C VAL A 99 -4.69 -6.31 6.03
N ALA A 100 -4.40 -6.97 4.90
CA ALA A 100 -5.42 -7.34 3.93
C ALA A 100 -6.42 -8.37 4.51
N GLU A 101 -5.92 -9.39 5.21
CA GLU A 101 -6.73 -10.38 5.93
C GLU A 101 -7.66 -9.68 6.93
N LEU A 102 -7.14 -8.73 7.71
CA LEU A 102 -7.93 -7.92 8.63
C LEU A 102 -9.05 -7.15 7.92
N ALA A 103 -8.71 -6.43 6.85
CA ALA A 103 -9.69 -5.62 6.13
C ALA A 103 -10.82 -6.49 5.54
N ILE A 104 -10.49 -7.68 5.01
CA ILE A 104 -11.47 -8.64 4.51
C ILE A 104 -12.37 -9.16 5.64
N MET A 105 -11.79 -9.53 6.78
CA MET A 105 -12.55 -10.01 7.93
C MET A 105 -13.56 -8.95 8.42
N ILE A 106 -13.13 -7.69 8.52
CA ILE A 106 -14.01 -6.59 8.91
C ILE A 106 -15.11 -6.38 7.86
N ASN A 107 -14.75 -6.37 6.57
CA ASN A 107 -15.70 -6.11 5.49
C ASN A 107 -16.74 -7.23 5.30
N ASN A 108 -16.48 -8.43 5.82
CA ASN A 108 -17.44 -9.54 5.83
C ASN A 108 -18.43 -9.49 7.01
N SER A 109 -18.25 -8.55 7.94
CA SER A 109 -19.19 -8.36 9.03
C SER A 109 -20.45 -7.65 8.55
N LYS A 110 -21.62 -8.12 9.00
CA LYS A 110 -22.92 -7.54 8.66
C LYS A 110 -23.12 -6.12 9.20
N LEU A 111 -22.31 -5.69 10.17
CA LEU A 111 -22.41 -4.38 10.82
C LEU A 111 -21.61 -3.29 10.09
N ILE A 112 -20.90 -3.66 9.03
CA ILE A 112 -19.96 -2.80 8.31
C ILE A 112 -20.47 -2.53 6.91
N ASP A 113 -20.59 -1.24 6.56
CA ASP A 113 -20.95 -0.83 5.20
C ASP A 113 -19.74 -0.85 4.26
N ALA A 114 -18.58 -0.42 4.75
CA ALA A 114 -17.35 -0.42 3.96
C ALA A 114 -16.09 -0.36 4.83
N VAL A 115 -15.00 -0.89 4.29
CA VAL A 115 -13.65 -0.79 4.85
C VAL A 115 -12.72 -0.13 3.84
N ARG A 116 -11.97 0.88 4.27
CA ARG A 116 -10.97 1.57 3.46
C ARG A 116 -9.62 1.56 4.18
N ILE A 117 -8.59 1.04 3.50
CA ILE A 117 -7.22 1.19 3.96
C ILE A 117 -6.75 2.59 3.57
N ASP A 118 -6.57 3.46 4.56
CA ASP A 118 -6.16 4.85 4.36
C ASP A 118 -4.66 4.98 4.12
N ASN A 119 -3.87 4.21 4.87
CA ASN A 119 -2.42 4.18 4.73
C ASN A 119 -1.87 2.81 5.11
N ILE A 120 -0.80 2.41 4.44
CA ILE A 120 0.01 1.26 4.81
C ILE A 120 1.46 1.55 4.47
N GLU A 121 2.33 1.50 5.48
CA GLU A 121 3.73 1.88 5.37
C GLU A 121 4.62 0.80 6.00
N LYS A 122 5.64 0.38 5.25
CA LYS A 122 6.66 -0.54 5.75
C LYS A 122 7.64 0.21 6.64
N ILE A 123 7.91 -0.32 7.82
CA ILE A 123 8.81 0.32 8.80
C ILE A 123 10.04 -0.54 9.06
N GLU A 124 9.85 -1.85 9.16
CA GLU A 124 10.93 -2.83 9.28
C GLU A 124 10.73 -3.95 8.27
N ASP A 125 11.67 -4.89 8.20
CA ASP A 125 11.77 -5.88 7.12
C ASP A 125 10.46 -6.62 6.83
N ASP A 126 9.62 -6.83 7.84
CA ASP A 126 8.27 -7.37 7.66
C ASP A 126 7.16 -6.52 8.32
N ILE A 127 7.48 -5.66 9.29
CA ILE A 127 6.45 -4.90 10.03
C ILE A 127 5.93 -3.71 9.22
N VAL A 128 4.60 -3.59 9.18
CA VAL A 128 3.89 -2.48 8.53
C VAL A 128 3.06 -1.70 9.55
N HIS A 129 3.07 -0.37 9.49
CA HIS A 129 2.02 0.44 10.09
C HIS A 129 0.86 0.53 9.13
N PHE A 130 -0.35 0.48 9.68
CA PHE A 130 -1.57 0.62 8.92
C PHE A 130 -2.51 1.64 9.56
N LYS A 131 -3.36 2.21 8.71
CA LYS A 131 -4.51 3.01 9.09
C LYS A 131 -5.70 2.60 8.24
N ILE A 132 -6.80 2.25 8.89
CA ILE A 132 -8.03 1.77 8.26
C ILE A 132 -9.20 2.60 8.77
N SER A 133 -10.02 3.08 7.83
CA SER A 133 -11.34 3.64 8.09
C SER A 133 -12.40 2.56 7.90
N ILE A 134 -13.29 2.41 8.86
CA ILE A 134 -14.42 1.48 8.86
C ILE A 134 -15.70 2.31 8.92
N LEU A 135 -16.59 2.12 7.96
CA LEU A 135 -17.92 2.74 7.94
C LEU A 135 -18.95 1.78 8.51
N LEU A 136 -19.76 2.26 9.46
CA LEU A 136 -20.81 1.48 10.13
C LEU A 136 -22.17 1.76 9.46
N GLN A 137 -23.07 0.76 9.49
CA GLN A 137 -24.45 0.91 8.99
C GLN A 137 -25.32 1.82 9.87
#